data_AF-A0A9W4XZZ9-F1
#
_entry.id   AF-A0A9W4XZZ9-F1
#
_cell.length_a   1.000
_cell.length_b   1.000
_cell.length_c   1.000
_cell.angle_alpha   90.00
_cell.angle_beta   90.00
_cell.angle_gamma   90.00
#
_symmetry.space_group_name_H-M   'P 1'
#
loop_
_entity.id
_entity.type
_entity.pdbx_description
1 polymer ?
#
loop_
_entity_poly.entity_id
_entity_poly.type
_entity_poly.pdbx_seq_one_letter_code
_entity_poly.pdbx_strand_id
1 'polypeptide(L)'
;MSSYRGQYSGNRSTGIVIPVILVIFVAGIYTMVAGTGAGSAGIILVGAAAVTMIYWSGVLKKIASDSKPVYQKAREQETKNWVYDLIKGEKEVVFVAEVPGPEDKVAVRLVDGTLYVRGSGGFAREVPVEGSGSMQITDFKYRNGVLTLRFS
;
A
#
# COMPACT_ATOMS: atom_id res chain seq x y z
N MET A 1 14.65 22.03 15.22
CA MET A 1 14.04 20.71 15.48
C MET A 1 12.53 20.89 15.53
N SER A 2 11.83 20.46 14.48
CA SER A 2 10.37 20.65 14.34
C SER A 2 9.64 19.41 14.89
N SER A 3 8.69 19.66 15.78
CA SER A 3 7.90 18.66 16.50
C SER A 3 6.69 18.22 15.68
N TYR A 4 6.68 16.96 15.25
CA TYR A 4 5.49 16.32 14.70
C TYR A 4 4.54 15.89 15.83
N ARG A 5 3.45 16.64 16.03
CA ARG A 5 2.23 16.14 16.69
C ARG A 5 1.28 15.64 15.62
N GLY A 6 1.21 14.31 15.45
CA GLY A 6 0.14 13.65 14.73
C GLY A 6 -0.88 13.08 15.72
N GLN A 7 -1.98 13.79 15.93
CA GLN A 7 -3.20 13.23 16.52
C GLN A 7 -3.81 12.22 15.53
N TYR A 8 -3.98 10.97 15.93
CA TYR A 8 -5.06 10.08 15.43
C TYR A 8 -5.34 8.98 16.46
N SER A 9 -5.84 9.38 17.64
CA SER A 9 -6.46 8.48 18.60
C SER A 9 -7.98 8.62 18.49
N GLY A 10 -8.58 8.00 17.48
CA GLY A 10 -10.02 8.11 17.20
C GLY A 10 -10.75 6.78 16.98
N ASN A 11 -10.10 5.61 17.11
CA ASN A 11 -10.67 4.35 16.65
C ASN A 11 -11.17 3.41 17.76
N ARG A 12 -11.51 3.94 18.95
CA ARG A 12 -12.01 3.10 20.06
C ARG A 12 -13.54 3.00 20.14
N SER A 13 -14.29 3.93 19.54
CA SER A 13 -15.77 3.90 19.56
C SER A 13 -16.40 3.22 18.34
N THR A 14 -15.74 3.27 17.18
CA THR A 14 -16.22 2.65 15.92
C THR A 14 -16.39 1.13 16.00
N GLY A 15 -15.60 0.47 16.84
CA GLY A 15 -15.70 -0.98 17.06
C GLY A 15 -16.97 -1.42 17.79
N ILE A 16 -17.56 -0.56 18.63
CA ILE A 16 -18.79 -0.85 19.42
C ILE A 16 -20.04 -0.30 18.72
N VAL A 17 -19.91 0.78 17.95
CA VAL A 17 -21.05 1.40 17.26
C VAL A 17 -21.68 0.44 16.24
N ILE A 18 -20.88 -0.31 15.50
CA ILE A 18 -21.38 -1.29 14.51
C ILE A 18 -22.26 -2.38 15.15
N PRO A 19 -21.80 -3.13 16.19
CA PRO A 19 -22.64 -4.13 16.82
C PRO A 19 -23.86 -3.53 17.53
N VAL A 20 -23.76 -2.33 18.12
CA VAL A 20 -24.90 -1.68 18.79
C VAL A 20 -25.99 -1.28 17.79
N ILE A 21 -25.63 -0.69 16.65
CA ILE A 21 -26.60 -0.36 15.58
C ILE A 21 -27.27 -1.64 15.06
N LEU A 22 -26.53 -2.73 14.93
CA LEU A 22 -27.05 -4.02 14.45
C LEU A 22 -28.08 -4.60 15.43
N VAL A 23 -27.82 -4.52 16.74
CA VAL A 23 -28.77 -4.96 17.79
C VAL A 23 -30.05 -4.12 17.76
N ILE A 24 -29.93 -2.79 17.66
CA ILE A 24 -31.08 -1.89 17.59
C ILE A 24 -31.90 -2.15 16.32
N PHE A 25 -31.25 -2.40 15.20
CA PHE A 25 -31.91 -2.71 13.93
C PHE A 25 -32.69 -4.03 14.00
N VAL A 26 -32.11 -5.07 14.60
CA VAL A 26 -32.80 -6.35 14.83
C VAL A 26 -33.99 -6.17 15.80
N ALA A 27 -33.84 -5.38 16.85
CA ALA A 27 -34.93 -5.06 17.78
C ALA A 27 -36.07 -4.26 17.10
N GLY A 28 -35.72 -3.33 16.19
CA GLY A 28 -36.70 -2.60 15.39
C GLY A 28 -37.44 -3.49 14.39
N ILE A 29 -36.76 -4.44 13.75
CA ILE A 29 -37.44 -5.42 12.88
C ILE A 29 -38.34 -6.34 13.72
N TYR A 30 -37.91 -6.74 14.92
CA TYR A 30 -38.73 -7.56 15.81
C TYR A 30 -40.09 -6.90 16.13
N THR A 31 -40.12 -5.61 16.46
CA THR A 31 -41.38 -4.91 16.76
C THR A 31 -42.27 -4.75 15.52
N MET A 32 -41.67 -4.58 14.34
CA MET A 32 -42.42 -4.52 13.07
C MET A 32 -43.02 -5.88 12.70
N VAL A 33 -42.26 -6.98 12.83
CA VAL A 33 -42.72 -8.33 12.50
C VAL A 33 -43.74 -8.86 13.52
N ALA A 34 -43.61 -8.46 14.79
CA ALA A 34 -44.61 -8.76 15.82
C ALA A 34 -45.99 -8.14 15.51
N GLY A 35 -46.04 -7.03 14.77
CA GLY A 35 -47.28 -6.35 14.36
C GLY A 35 -47.95 -6.95 13.11
N THR A 36 -47.25 -7.76 12.31
CA THR A 36 -47.75 -8.24 10.99
C THR A 36 -48.40 -9.62 11.03
N GLY A 37 -48.54 -10.26 12.20
CA GLY A 37 -49.16 -11.59 12.33
C GLY A 37 -48.35 -12.76 11.76
N ALA A 38 -47.10 -12.51 11.32
CA ALA A 38 -46.19 -13.50 10.73
C ALA A 38 -45.61 -14.52 11.75
N GLY A 39 -45.99 -14.40 13.02
CA GLY A 39 -45.56 -15.29 14.09
C GLY A 39 -44.04 -15.27 14.36
N SER A 40 -43.60 -16.15 15.25
CA SER A 40 -42.19 -16.31 15.63
C SER A 40 -41.28 -16.81 14.50
N ALA A 41 -41.86 -17.38 13.43
CA ALA A 41 -41.12 -17.91 12.29
C ALA A 41 -40.40 -16.83 11.47
N GLY A 42 -41.03 -15.67 11.26
CA GLY A 42 -40.42 -14.55 10.52
C GLY A 42 -39.17 -13.99 11.22
N ILE A 43 -39.19 -13.96 12.56
CA ILE A 43 -38.08 -13.47 13.38
C ILE A 43 -36.88 -14.42 13.30
N ILE A 44 -37.12 -15.74 13.35
CA ILE A 44 -36.06 -16.76 13.23
C ILE A 44 -35.38 -16.67 11.86
N LEU A 45 -36.15 -16.45 10.79
CA LEU A 45 -35.62 -16.29 9.43
C LEU A 45 -34.75 -15.04 9.27
N VAL A 46 -35.20 -13.89 9.77
CA VAL A 46 -34.42 -12.64 9.72
C VAL A 46 -33.15 -12.75 10.56
N GLY A 47 -33.25 -13.32 11.76
CA GLY A 47 -32.10 -13.57 12.64
C GLY A 47 -31.06 -14.48 11.98
N ALA A 48 -31.49 -15.57 11.35
CA ALA A 48 -30.62 -16.48 10.60
C ALA A 48 -29.92 -15.75 9.43
N ALA A 49 -30.67 -14.97 8.65
CA ALA A 49 -30.11 -14.21 7.52
C ALA A 49 -29.05 -13.19 7.96
N ALA A 50 -29.26 -12.51 9.10
CA ALA A 50 -28.30 -11.56 9.65
C ALA A 50 -26.99 -12.23 10.07
N VAL A 51 -27.07 -13.39 10.75
CA VAL A 51 -25.88 -14.18 11.13
C VAL A 51 -25.11 -14.63 9.89
N THR A 52 -25.81 -15.10 8.87
CA THR A 52 -25.19 -15.49 7.60
C THR A 52 -24.49 -14.31 6.91
N MET A 53 -25.10 -13.11 6.86
CA MET A 53 -24.44 -11.92 6.31
C MET A 53 -23.17 -11.52 7.06
N ILE A 54 -23.18 -11.59 8.39
CA ILE A 54 -22.00 -11.28 9.21
C ILE A 54 -20.87 -12.26 8.88
N TYR A 55 -21.17 -13.55 8.79
CA TYR A 55 -20.19 -14.57 8.40
C TYR A 55 -19.60 -14.30 7.01
N TRP A 56 -20.45 -14.03 6.01
CA TRP A 56 -20.00 -13.72 4.65
C TRP A 56 -19.16 -12.45 4.56
N SER A 57 -19.40 -11.44 5.40
CA SER A 57 -18.61 -10.20 5.38
C SER A 57 -17.11 -10.42 5.66
N GLY A 58 -16.77 -11.39 6.53
CA GLY A 58 -15.38 -11.75 6.83
C GLY A 58 -14.72 -12.55 5.70
N VAL A 59 -15.48 -13.49 5.11
CA VAL A 59 -15.01 -14.30 3.97
C VAL A 59 -14.75 -13.44 2.75
N LEU A 60 -15.68 -12.53 2.42
CA LEU A 60 -15.53 -11.58 1.31
C LEU A 60 -14.36 -10.62 1.54
N LYS A 61 -14.14 -10.13 2.77
CA LYS A 61 -12.95 -9.34 3.11
C LYS A 61 -11.66 -10.11 2.88
N LYS A 62 -11.61 -11.40 3.20
CA LYS A 62 -10.43 -12.24 3.00
C LYS A 62 -10.13 -12.42 1.51
N ILE A 63 -11.15 -12.73 0.70
CA ILE A 63 -11.02 -12.89 -0.75
C ILE A 63 -10.63 -11.56 -1.41
N ALA A 64 -11.25 -10.44 -1.01
CA ALA A 64 -10.93 -9.11 -1.52
C ALA A 64 -9.52 -8.63 -1.12
N SER A 65 -9.04 -9.05 0.06
CA SER A 65 -7.67 -8.73 0.51
C SER A 65 -6.62 -9.62 -0.17
N ASP A 66 -6.94 -10.87 -0.46
CA ASP A 66 -6.07 -11.79 -1.20
C ASP A 66 -6.04 -11.52 -2.72
N SER A 67 -7.07 -10.85 -3.25
CA SER A 67 -7.15 -10.33 -4.61
C SER A 67 -6.48 -8.97 -4.77
N LYS A 68 -5.33 -8.73 -4.12
CA LYS A 68 -4.38 -7.78 -4.71
C LYS A 68 -4.04 -8.33 -6.11
N PRO A 69 -4.20 -7.55 -7.20
CA PRO A 69 -3.95 -8.04 -8.55
C PRO A 69 -2.56 -8.69 -8.60
N VAL A 70 -2.41 -9.80 -9.32
CA VAL A 70 -1.13 -10.54 -9.46
C VAL A 70 0.03 -9.59 -9.82
N TYR A 71 -0.27 -8.50 -10.53
CA TYR A 71 0.64 -7.38 -10.81
C TYR A 71 1.18 -6.66 -9.58
N GLN A 72 0.38 -6.45 -8.52
CA GLN A 72 0.85 -5.86 -7.27
C GLN A 72 1.75 -6.82 -6.48
N LYS A 73 1.45 -8.14 -6.46
CA LYS A 73 2.33 -9.13 -5.82
C LYS A 73 3.68 -9.27 -6.54
N ALA A 74 3.68 -9.29 -7.88
CA ALA A 74 4.90 -9.28 -8.68
C ALA A 74 5.70 -7.97 -8.48
N ARG A 75 5.04 -6.81 -8.52
CA ARG A 75 5.67 -5.52 -8.24
C ARG A 75 6.23 -5.45 -6.82
N GLU A 76 5.51 -5.94 -5.81
CA GLU A 76 5.97 -6.00 -4.42
C GLU A 76 7.18 -6.95 -4.25
N GLN A 77 7.19 -8.12 -4.91
CA GLN A 77 8.35 -9.03 -4.93
C GLN A 77 9.57 -8.45 -5.66
N GLU A 78 9.38 -7.83 -6.83
CA GLU A 78 10.44 -7.11 -7.54
C GLU A 78 10.94 -5.90 -6.73
N THR A 79 10.09 -5.29 -5.89
CA THR A 79 10.52 -4.19 -5.00
C THR A 79 11.36 -4.71 -3.84
N LYS A 80 11.09 -5.94 -3.38
CA LYS A 80 11.79 -6.56 -2.25
C LYS A 80 13.14 -7.17 -2.64
N ASN A 81 13.35 -7.51 -3.92
CA ASN A 81 14.57 -8.17 -4.42
C ASN A 81 15.43 -7.30 -5.35
N TRP A 82 15.06 -6.04 -5.59
CA TRP A 82 15.91 -5.15 -6.38
C TRP A 82 17.10 -4.68 -5.56
N VAL A 83 18.30 -5.07 -6.01
CA VAL A 83 19.56 -4.74 -5.34
C VAL A 83 20.13 -3.46 -5.93
N TYR A 84 20.56 -2.57 -5.04
CA TYR A 84 21.35 -1.40 -5.39
C TYR A 84 22.47 -1.25 -4.36
N ASP A 85 23.61 -0.76 -4.83
CA ASP A 85 24.74 -0.37 -4.00
C ASP A 85 24.88 1.15 -4.00
N LEU A 86 25.04 1.72 -2.81
CA LEU A 86 25.33 3.14 -2.62
C LEU A 86 26.68 3.26 -1.91
N ILE A 87 27.71 3.63 -2.66
CA ILE A 87 29.06 3.79 -2.18
C ILE A 87 29.27 5.27 -1.84
N LYS A 88 29.40 5.58 -0.55
CA LYS A 88 29.64 6.95 -0.06
C LYS A 88 31.13 7.18 0.12
N GLY A 89 31.73 8.05 -0.68
CA GLY A 89 33.06 8.63 -0.45
C GLY A 89 32.99 9.97 0.27
N GLU A 90 34.13 10.59 0.57
CA GLU A 90 34.19 11.90 1.28
C GLU A 90 33.61 13.07 0.48
N LYS A 91 33.69 13.02 -0.86
CA LYS A 91 33.24 14.10 -1.77
C LYS A 91 32.40 13.60 -2.95
N GLU A 92 32.30 12.29 -3.11
CA GLU A 92 31.57 11.68 -4.22
C GLU A 92 30.73 10.52 -3.71
N VAL A 93 29.55 10.34 -4.30
CA VAL A 93 28.70 9.18 -4.05
C VAL A 93 28.54 8.44 -5.36
N VAL A 94 28.69 7.11 -5.33
CA VAL A 94 28.50 6.25 -6.50
C VAL A 94 27.31 5.35 -6.24
N PHE A 95 26.33 5.39 -7.14
CA PHE A 95 25.17 4.52 -7.11
C PHE A 95 25.26 3.50 -8.23
N VAL A 96 25.05 2.22 -7.92
CA VAL A 96 25.06 1.12 -8.87
C VAL A 96 23.80 0.29 -8.69
N ALA A 97 23.04 0.07 -9.76
CA ALA A 97 21.87 -0.79 -9.71
C ALA A 97 21.56 -1.45 -11.05
N GLU A 98 20.93 -2.62 -11.01
CA GLU A 98 20.40 -3.27 -12.20
C GLU A 98 19.08 -2.61 -12.61
N VAL A 99 18.98 -2.14 -13.85
CA VAL A 99 17.78 -1.50 -14.38
C VAL A 99 17.36 -2.24 -15.64
N PRO A 100 16.13 -2.74 -15.75
CA PRO A 100 15.69 -3.45 -16.95
C PRO A 100 15.42 -2.48 -18.09
N GLY A 101 15.98 -2.75 -19.26
CA GLY A 101 15.64 -2.07 -20.51
C GLY A 101 16.83 -1.69 -21.36
N PRO A 102 16.59 -1.17 -22.57
CA PRO A 102 17.63 -0.59 -23.38
C PRO A 102 17.99 0.83 -22.85
N GLU A 103 19.20 1.30 -23.18
CA GLU A 103 19.77 2.55 -22.67
C GLU A 103 18.87 3.77 -22.91
N ASP A 104 18.24 3.83 -24.09
CA ASP A 104 17.33 4.90 -24.51
C ASP A 104 16.06 5.01 -23.68
N LYS A 105 15.73 3.98 -22.90
CA LYS A 105 14.53 3.93 -22.04
C LYS A 105 14.84 4.08 -20.56
N VAL A 106 16.12 4.22 -20.20
CA VAL A 106 16.53 4.43 -18.81
C VAL A 106 16.62 5.93 -18.54
N ALA A 107 15.86 6.41 -17.56
CA ALA A 107 15.84 7.81 -17.16
C ALA A 107 16.07 7.93 -15.66
N VAL A 108 16.85 8.94 -15.27
CA VAL A 108 17.21 9.19 -13.89
C VAL A 108 16.99 10.65 -13.54
N ARG A 109 16.45 10.93 -12.36
CA ARG A 109 16.32 12.28 -11.80
C ARG A 109 16.70 12.29 -10.33
N LEU A 110 17.50 13.26 -9.93
CA LEU A 110 17.72 13.57 -8.52
C LEU A 110 16.88 14.80 -8.17
N VAL A 111 15.96 14.67 -7.21
CA VAL A 111 15.09 15.76 -6.74
C VAL A 111 15.03 15.71 -5.23
N ASP A 112 15.35 16.82 -4.56
CA ASP A 112 15.29 16.95 -3.10
C ASP A 112 15.98 15.81 -2.33
N GLY A 113 17.11 15.34 -2.85
CA GLY A 113 17.89 14.26 -2.26
C GLY A 113 17.34 12.84 -2.51
N THR A 114 16.31 12.70 -3.35
CA THR A 114 15.75 11.42 -3.78
C THR A 114 16.08 11.13 -5.24
N LEU A 115 16.67 9.96 -5.49
CA LEU A 115 16.98 9.46 -6.82
C LEU A 115 15.80 8.66 -7.38
N TYR A 116 15.21 9.16 -8.45
CA TYR A 116 14.18 8.53 -9.24
C TYR A 116 14.81 7.80 -10.42
N VAL A 117 14.71 6.48 -10.45
CA VAL A 117 15.21 5.63 -11.53
C VAL A 117 14.02 5.03 -12.26
N ARG A 118 13.95 5.22 -13.59
CA ARG A 118 12.90 4.68 -14.46
C ARG A 118 13.54 3.84 -15.56
N GLY A 119 12.98 2.67 -15.82
CA GLY A 119 13.40 1.76 -16.89
C GLY A 119 12.21 1.28 -17.72
N SER A 120 12.42 0.19 -18.45
CA SER A 120 11.39 -0.46 -19.26
C SER A 120 10.41 -1.30 -18.42
N GLY A 121 9.30 -1.73 -19.01
CA GLY A 121 8.33 -2.62 -18.34
C GLY A 121 7.58 -1.99 -17.16
N GLY A 122 7.59 -0.66 -17.03
CA GLY A 122 7.00 0.04 -15.88
C GLY A 122 7.89 0.06 -14.64
N PHE A 123 9.17 -0.30 -14.79
CA PHE A 123 10.16 -0.23 -13.73
C PHE A 123 10.38 1.21 -13.28
N ALA A 124 10.11 1.47 -12.01
CA ALA A 124 10.33 2.77 -11.38
C ALA A 124 10.71 2.56 -9.91
N ARG A 125 11.81 3.17 -9.49
CA ARG A 125 12.36 3.06 -8.14
C ARG A 125 12.77 4.43 -7.62
N GLU A 126 12.59 4.59 -6.32
CA GLU A 126 12.94 5.79 -5.58
C GLU A 126 13.95 5.39 -4.52
N VAL A 127 15.12 6.02 -4.54
CA VAL A 127 16.20 5.74 -3.60
C VAL A 127 16.58 7.04 -2.91
N PRO A 128 16.38 7.16 -1.58
CA PRO A 128 16.86 8.31 -0.84
C PRO A 128 18.39 8.29 -0.80
N VAL A 129 19.03 9.35 -1.28
CA VAL A 129 20.49 9.51 -1.25
C VAL A 129 20.82 10.54 -0.18
N GLU A 130 21.11 10.06 1.02
CA GLU A 130 21.50 10.90 2.15
C GLU A 130 22.76 11.72 1.82
N GLY A 131 22.73 13.03 2.10
CA GLY A 131 23.85 13.94 1.82
C GLY A 131 23.84 14.57 0.41
N SER A 132 22.88 14.21 -0.45
CA SER A 132 22.81 14.71 -1.83
C SER A 132 21.98 15.99 -2.04
N GLY A 133 21.55 16.65 -0.96
CA GLY A 133 20.70 17.86 -1.05
C GLY A 133 21.30 19.01 -1.87
N SER A 134 22.61 18.99 -2.12
CA SER A 134 23.33 19.93 -3.00
C SER A 134 24.13 19.26 -4.13
N MET A 135 24.09 17.92 -4.23
CA MET A 135 24.89 17.18 -5.22
C MET A 135 24.15 17.05 -6.55
N GLN A 136 24.89 16.99 -7.65
CA GLN A 136 24.34 16.79 -9.00
C GLN A 136 24.89 15.50 -9.61
N ILE A 137 24.17 14.94 -10.58
CA ILE A 137 24.65 13.77 -11.34
C ILE A 137 25.78 14.25 -12.25
N THR A 138 27.00 13.81 -11.99
CA THR A 138 28.19 14.20 -12.75
C THR A 138 28.60 13.18 -13.80
N ASP A 139 28.27 11.91 -13.60
CA ASP A 139 28.50 10.84 -14.57
C ASP A 139 27.29 9.92 -14.62
N PHE A 140 26.89 9.58 -15.85
CA PHE A 140 25.81 8.62 -16.13
C PHE A 140 26.35 7.57 -17.08
N LYS A 141 26.35 6.31 -16.63
CA LYS A 141 26.76 5.17 -17.46
C LYS A 141 25.74 4.06 -17.33
N TYR A 142 25.31 3.52 -18.46
CA TYR A 142 24.46 2.36 -18.50
C TYR A 142 25.05 1.32 -19.46
N ARG A 143 25.37 0.13 -18.94
CA ARG A 143 25.95 -0.95 -19.75
C ARG A 143 25.38 -2.29 -19.31
N ASN A 144 24.91 -3.08 -20.26
CA ASN A 144 24.46 -4.47 -20.04
C ASN A 144 23.44 -4.61 -18.89
N GLY A 145 22.50 -3.66 -18.75
CA GLY A 145 21.51 -3.72 -17.67
C GLY A 145 21.94 -3.06 -16.36
N VAL A 146 23.19 -2.60 -16.24
CA VAL A 146 23.72 -1.98 -15.02
C VAL A 146 23.83 -0.47 -15.20
N LEU A 147 23.17 0.26 -14.30
CA LEU A 147 23.23 1.70 -14.18
C LEU A 147 24.26 2.09 -13.13
N THR A 148 25.24 2.89 -13.52
CA THR A 148 26.22 3.52 -12.63
C THR A 148 26.06 5.04 -12.70
N LEU A 149 25.85 5.66 -11.55
CA LEU A 149 25.75 7.11 -11.40
C LEU A 149 26.83 7.58 -10.44
N ARG A 150 27.40 8.75 -10.75
CA ARG A 150 28.26 9.48 -9.82
C ARG A 150 27.61 10.81 -9.45
N PHE A 151 27.67 11.13 -8.17
CA PHE A 151 27.24 12.41 -7.63
C PHE A 151 28.46 13.17 -7.09
N SER A 152 28.57 14.46 -7.40
CA SER A 152 29.51 15.39 -6.75
C SER A 152 28.91 16.78 -6.58
#